data_AF-A0A6G1D0E1-F1
#
_entry.id   AF-A0A6G1D0E1-F1
#
_cell.length_a   1.000
_cell.length_b   1.000
_cell.length_c   1.000
_cell.angle_alpha   90.00
_cell.angle_beta   90.00
_cell.angle_gamma   90.00
#
_symmetry.space_group_name_H-M   'P 1'
#
loop_
_entity.id
_entity.type
_entity.pdbx_description
1 polymer ?
#
loop_
_entity_poly.entity_id
_entity_poly.type
_entity_poly.pdbx_seq_one_letter_code
_entity_poly.pdbx_strand_id
1 'polypeptide(L)'
;MIKNGATSLMVRLLHLPRAAPFPTYRRRQHHLTLLPPPRLRASALAPAAAAMSTAAAQAVADLKRALRSEVRRALRALSPEQRASEDQAIQNAILNTSWFKESKRLCAYISCVQLREVDTSKILAEVLSSNSEHGGQAKDLYVPRVEDKNCNMRMLKITTMDDLVKNSMNILEPSPLDASGNAREEVLSASSPVDLFLLPGQAFDRTGRRLGRGGGYYDTFLMKYQELAKEKGWDHPLLDLEP
;
A
#
# COMPACT_ATOMS: atom_id res chain seq x y z
N MET A 1 37.01 11.26 5.23
CA MET A 1 36.30 10.27 4.39
C MET A 1 35.31 9.50 5.24
N ILE A 2 34.06 10.00 5.36
CA ILE A 2 32.94 9.24 5.91
C ILE A 2 31.80 9.46 4.92
N LYS A 3 31.54 8.44 4.10
CA LYS A 3 30.51 8.44 3.06
C LYS A 3 29.28 7.68 3.58
N ASN A 4 28.12 8.30 3.42
CA ASN A 4 26.79 7.71 3.16
C ASN A 4 26.14 6.86 4.27
N GLY A 5 25.10 7.42 4.90
CA GLY A 5 24.19 6.70 5.78
C GLY A 5 22.88 7.46 6.02
N ALA A 6 21.97 7.45 5.04
CA ALA A 6 20.58 7.90 5.26
C ALA A 6 19.58 7.40 4.19
N THR A 7 20.01 6.69 3.15
CA THR A 7 19.09 6.06 2.16
C THR A 7 18.69 4.62 2.56
N SER A 8 19.02 4.19 3.79
CA SER A 8 19.02 2.77 4.16
C SER A 8 17.89 2.35 5.12
N LEU A 9 17.04 3.25 5.63
CA LEU A 9 16.07 2.88 6.67
C LEU A 9 14.73 2.32 6.16
N MET A 10 14.43 2.42 4.86
CA MET A 10 13.30 1.66 4.25
C MET A 10 13.77 0.46 3.42
N VAL A 11 15.09 0.24 3.28
CA VAL A 11 15.65 -0.86 2.48
C VAL A 11 16.89 -1.43 3.16
N ARG A 12 16.72 -2.21 4.25
CA ARG A 12 17.70 -3.24 4.69
C ARG A 12 17.21 -4.03 5.91
N LEU A 13 16.71 -5.23 5.67
CA LEU A 13 16.84 -6.37 6.59
C LEU A 13 17.11 -7.65 5.77
N LEU A 14 18.41 -7.86 5.62
CA LEU A 14 19.24 -9.06 5.40
C LEU A 14 18.63 -10.42 4.96
N HIS A 15 19.29 -10.96 3.92
CA HIS A 15 19.67 -12.36 3.65
C HIS A 15 18.90 -13.49 4.32
N LEU A 16 17.99 -14.11 3.56
CA LEU A 16 17.62 -15.52 3.67
C LEU A 16 17.58 -16.15 2.26
N PRO A 17 17.86 -17.47 2.12
CA PRO A 17 18.26 -18.07 0.86
C PRO A 17 17.15 -18.12 -0.19
N ARG A 18 17.58 -17.89 -1.44
CA ARG A 18 16.81 -17.94 -2.68
C ARG A 18 16.14 -19.32 -2.87
N ALA A 19 14.82 -19.38 -2.78
CA ALA A 19 14.06 -20.50 -3.33
C ALA A 19 14.05 -20.37 -4.87
N ALA A 20 14.32 -21.48 -5.55
CA ALA A 20 14.48 -21.56 -7.01
C ALA A 20 13.16 -21.23 -7.76
N PRO A 21 13.24 -20.69 -9.00
CA PRO A 21 12.06 -20.44 -9.82
C PRO A 21 11.45 -21.74 -10.35
N PHE A 22 10.12 -21.84 -10.26
CA PHE A 22 9.34 -22.89 -10.92
C PHE A 22 9.37 -22.72 -12.45
N PRO A 23 9.52 -23.81 -13.22
CA PRO A 23 9.53 -23.74 -14.69
C PRO A 23 8.13 -23.59 -15.27
N THR A 24 8.02 -22.71 -16.27
CA THR A 24 6.89 -22.52 -17.17
C THR A 24 6.57 -23.82 -17.92
N TYR A 25 5.36 -24.37 -17.75
CA TYR A 25 4.92 -25.53 -18.53
C TYR A 25 4.21 -25.08 -19.82
N ARG A 26 4.82 -25.42 -20.95
CA ARG A 26 4.32 -25.19 -22.31
C ARG A 26 3.35 -26.31 -22.68
N ARG A 27 2.11 -25.95 -22.99
CA ARG A 27 1.03 -26.84 -23.42
C ARG A 27 1.36 -27.48 -24.78
N ARG A 28 1.50 -28.81 -24.84
CA ARG A 28 1.42 -29.59 -26.09
C ARG A 28 0.27 -30.58 -25.99
N GLN A 29 -0.68 -30.44 -26.91
CA GLN A 29 -1.79 -31.37 -27.12
C GLN A 29 -1.26 -32.61 -27.84
N HIS A 30 -1.47 -33.79 -27.27
CA HIS A 30 -1.51 -35.03 -28.03
C HIS A 30 -2.67 -35.88 -27.52
N HIS A 31 -3.53 -36.25 -28.47
CA HIS A 31 -4.63 -37.20 -28.35
C HIS A 31 -4.10 -38.55 -27.86
N LEU A 32 -4.66 -39.09 -26.77
CA LEU A 32 -4.61 -40.51 -26.46
C LEU A 32 -5.88 -40.95 -25.72
N THR A 33 -6.30 -42.15 -26.06
CA THR A 33 -7.59 -42.82 -25.87
C THR A 33 -7.92 -43.17 -24.41
N LEU A 34 -9.22 -43.10 -24.09
CA LEU A 34 -9.80 -43.38 -22.77
C LEU A 34 -9.82 -44.89 -22.46
N LEU A 35 -9.20 -45.28 -21.34
CA LEU A 35 -9.53 -46.50 -20.60
C LEU A 35 -10.01 -46.10 -19.19
N PRO A 36 -11.03 -46.76 -18.62
CA PRO A 36 -11.54 -46.41 -17.30
C PRO A 36 -10.57 -46.83 -16.20
N PRO A 37 -10.36 -46.04 -15.13
CA PRO A 37 -9.48 -46.41 -14.05
C PRO A 37 -10.15 -47.44 -13.12
N PRO A 38 -9.37 -48.30 -12.45
CA PRO A 38 -9.87 -49.14 -11.38
C PRO A 38 -10.23 -48.27 -10.17
N ARG A 39 -11.32 -48.62 -9.48
CA ARG A 39 -11.73 -47.96 -8.23
C ARG A 39 -10.69 -48.19 -7.14
N LEU A 40 -9.78 -47.24 -6.94
CA LEU A 40 -8.94 -47.18 -5.75
C LEU A 40 -9.75 -46.54 -4.61
N ARG A 41 -9.82 -47.24 -3.48
CA ARG A 41 -10.35 -46.72 -2.21
C ARG A 41 -9.62 -45.43 -1.85
N ALA A 42 -10.39 -44.39 -1.50
CA ALA A 42 -9.86 -43.15 -0.94
C ALA A 42 -9.09 -43.46 0.35
N SER A 43 -7.76 -43.37 0.28
CA SER A 43 -6.88 -43.34 1.46
C SER A 43 -6.88 -41.93 2.03
N ALA A 44 -7.11 -41.82 3.34
CA ALA A 44 -7.16 -40.58 4.10
C ALA A 44 -5.78 -39.90 4.17
N LEU A 45 -5.45 -39.07 3.18
CA LEU A 45 -4.25 -38.22 3.18
C LEU A 45 -4.56 -36.71 3.31
N ALA A 46 -5.83 -36.33 3.50
CA ALA A 46 -6.26 -34.94 3.60
C ALA A 46 -5.85 -34.15 4.87
N PRO A 47 -5.70 -34.74 6.09
CA PRO A 47 -5.54 -33.92 7.30
C PRO A 47 -4.12 -33.34 7.48
N ALA A 48 -3.08 -34.02 6.96
CA ALA A 48 -1.70 -33.58 7.14
C ALA A 48 -1.35 -32.34 6.30
N ALA A 49 -1.82 -32.27 5.05
CA ALA A 49 -1.55 -31.13 4.16
C ALA A 49 -2.24 -29.83 4.64
N ALA A 50 -3.48 -29.95 5.15
CA ALA A 50 -4.20 -28.81 5.74
C ALA A 50 -3.52 -28.32 7.03
N ALA A 51 -3.06 -29.23 7.90
CA ALA A 51 -2.35 -28.88 9.13
C ALA A 51 -0.95 -28.28 8.87
N MET A 52 -0.24 -28.74 7.84
CA MET A 52 1.04 -28.13 7.43
C MET A 52 0.85 -26.72 6.86
N SER A 53 -0.25 -26.49 6.12
CA SER A 53 -0.61 -25.17 5.58
C SER A 53 -0.92 -24.16 6.69
N THR A 54 -1.66 -24.56 7.74
CA THR A 54 -1.95 -23.68 8.88
C THR A 54 -0.71 -23.38 9.71
N ALA A 55 0.18 -24.36 9.93
CA ALA A 55 1.45 -24.13 10.63
C ALA A 55 2.37 -23.17 9.86
N ALA A 56 2.45 -23.30 8.53
CA ALA A 56 3.23 -22.38 7.69
C ALA A 56 2.64 -20.96 7.72
N ALA A 57 1.32 -20.81 7.62
CA ALA A 57 0.65 -19.51 7.72
C ALA A 57 0.87 -18.85 9.09
N GLN A 58 0.83 -19.63 10.16
CA GLN A 58 1.12 -19.17 11.52
C GLN A 58 2.58 -18.71 11.66
N ALA A 59 3.53 -19.48 11.15
CA ALA A 59 4.95 -19.10 11.16
C ALA A 59 5.18 -17.77 10.43
N VAL A 60 4.54 -17.57 9.27
CA VAL A 60 4.61 -16.28 8.55
C VAL A 60 3.99 -15.14 9.36
N ALA A 61 2.86 -15.37 10.02
CA ALA A 61 2.23 -14.37 10.87
C ALA A 61 3.13 -13.95 12.05
N ASP A 62 3.82 -14.91 12.65
CA ASP A 62 4.75 -14.67 13.76
C ASP A 62 5.99 -13.91 13.31
N LEU A 63 6.57 -14.27 12.15
CA LEU A 63 7.66 -13.52 11.53
C LEU A 63 7.25 -12.06 11.23
N LYS A 64 6.06 -11.86 10.66
CA LYS A 64 5.51 -10.51 10.45
C LYS A 64 5.37 -9.77 11.78
N ARG A 65 4.89 -10.41 12.85
CA ARG A 65 4.75 -9.78 14.17
C ARG A 65 6.10 -9.38 14.75
N ALA A 66 7.10 -10.24 14.67
CA ALA A 66 8.47 -9.96 15.10
C ALA A 66 9.06 -8.76 14.36
N LEU A 67 8.96 -8.75 13.03
CA LEU A 67 9.46 -7.66 12.19
C LEU A 67 8.75 -6.33 12.49
N ARG A 68 7.43 -6.33 12.70
CA ARG A 68 6.70 -5.13 13.15
C ARG A 68 7.21 -4.61 14.50
N SER A 69 7.63 -5.49 15.40
CA SER A 69 8.17 -5.09 16.70
C SER A 69 9.55 -4.43 16.55
N GLU A 70 10.41 -5.05 15.76
CA GLU A 70 11.75 -4.56 15.45
C GLU A 70 11.73 -3.18 14.80
N VAL A 71 10.92 -3.01 13.75
CA VAL A 71 10.79 -1.72 13.05
C VAL A 71 10.29 -0.64 13.99
N ARG A 72 9.27 -0.91 14.81
CA ARG A 72 8.76 0.08 15.79
C ARG A 72 9.84 0.50 16.77
N ARG A 73 10.70 -0.43 17.21
CA ARG A 73 11.83 -0.13 18.08
C ARG A 73 12.85 0.76 17.37
N ALA A 74 13.20 0.46 16.12
CA ALA A 74 14.12 1.26 15.32
C ALA A 74 13.58 2.69 15.10
N LEU A 75 12.31 2.82 14.69
CA LEU A 75 11.66 4.12 14.49
C LEU A 75 11.54 4.94 15.79
N ARG A 76 11.49 4.29 16.95
CA ARG A 76 11.51 4.95 18.26
C ARG A 76 12.89 5.47 18.66
N ALA A 77 13.96 4.87 18.13
CA ALA A 77 15.33 5.26 18.42
C ALA A 77 15.80 6.48 17.62
N LEU A 78 15.09 6.86 16.55
CA LEU A 78 15.38 8.07 15.78
C LEU A 78 15.11 9.32 16.62
N SER A 79 16.04 10.28 16.59
CA SER A 79 15.81 11.60 17.15
C SER A 79 14.75 12.37 16.33
N PRO A 80 14.06 13.36 16.93
CA PRO A 80 13.14 14.22 16.19
C PRO A 80 13.77 14.90 14.98
N GLU A 81 15.03 15.34 15.10
CA GLU A 81 15.78 16.05 14.05
C GLU A 81 16.17 15.11 12.91
N GLN A 82 16.67 13.91 13.25
CA GLN A 82 16.96 12.88 12.26
C GLN A 82 15.70 12.52 11.48
N ARG A 83 14.60 12.32 12.20
CA ARG A 83 13.31 11.99 11.60
C ARG A 83 12.81 13.10 10.66
N ALA A 84 12.81 14.35 11.13
CA ALA A 84 12.39 15.48 10.31
C ALA A 84 13.26 15.63 9.06
N SER A 85 14.58 15.43 9.18
CA SER A 85 15.50 15.48 8.04
C SER A 85 15.24 14.36 7.02
N GLU A 86 14.99 13.14 7.48
CA GLU A 86 14.66 12.00 6.61
C GLU A 86 13.30 12.19 5.93
N ASP A 87 12.28 12.62 6.68
CA ASP A 87 10.94 12.90 6.14
C ASP A 87 11.00 14.02 5.07
N GLN A 88 11.76 15.09 5.33
CA GLN A 88 11.96 16.17 4.36
C GLN A 88 12.68 15.70 3.10
N ALA A 89 13.67 14.82 3.23
CA ALA A 89 14.40 14.25 2.11
C ALA A 89 13.50 13.34 1.25
N ILE A 90 12.68 12.50 1.87
CA ILE A 90 11.73 11.62 1.17
C ILE A 90 10.69 12.45 0.40
N GLN A 91 10.08 13.43 1.06
CA GLN A 91 9.09 14.29 0.41
C GLN A 91 9.70 15.06 -0.77
N ASN A 92 10.90 15.62 -0.61
CA ASN A 92 11.60 16.30 -1.70
C ASN A 92 11.95 15.37 -2.87
N ALA A 93 12.32 14.11 -2.59
CA ALA A 93 12.61 13.15 -3.63
C ALA A 93 11.35 12.86 -4.47
N ILE A 94 10.21 12.59 -3.81
CA ILE A 94 8.93 12.33 -4.47
C ILE A 94 8.48 13.53 -5.31
N LEU A 95 8.50 14.74 -4.74
CA LEU A 95 8.08 15.97 -5.43
C LEU A 95 8.89 16.25 -6.70
N ASN A 96 10.14 15.76 -6.78
CA ASN A 96 11.02 16.02 -7.90
C ASN A 96 10.94 14.99 -9.04
N THR A 97 10.25 13.87 -8.86
CA THR A 97 10.12 12.84 -9.90
C THR A 97 9.17 13.25 -11.02
N SER A 98 9.37 12.70 -12.22
CA SER A 98 8.47 12.92 -13.35
C SER A 98 7.10 12.29 -13.10
N TRP A 99 7.05 11.05 -12.59
CA TRP A 99 5.80 10.35 -12.33
C TRP A 99 4.89 11.08 -11.34
N PHE A 100 5.45 11.76 -10.33
CA PHE A 100 4.65 12.60 -9.44
C PHE A 100 4.11 13.82 -10.17
N LYS A 101 4.97 14.53 -10.91
CA LYS A 101 4.60 15.73 -11.68
C LYS A 101 3.57 15.45 -12.78
N GLU A 102 3.62 14.29 -13.41
CA GLU A 102 2.72 13.87 -14.48
C GLU A 102 1.40 13.28 -13.98
N SER A 103 1.35 12.77 -12.73
CA SER A 103 0.12 12.24 -12.15
C SER A 103 -1.00 13.28 -12.10
N LYS A 104 -2.24 12.87 -12.32
CA LYS A 104 -3.44 13.73 -12.20
C LYS A 104 -4.29 13.30 -11.02
N ARG A 105 -4.28 12.02 -10.67
CA ARG A 105 -5.12 11.45 -9.61
C ARG A 105 -4.25 10.65 -8.64
N LEU A 106 -4.16 11.13 -7.42
CA LEU A 106 -3.26 10.63 -6.38
C LEU A 106 -4.06 10.13 -5.17
N CYS A 107 -3.75 8.93 -4.70
CA CYS A 107 -4.12 8.50 -3.36
C CYS A 107 -2.93 8.67 -2.42
N ALA A 108 -3.12 9.33 -1.28
CA ALA A 108 -2.09 9.46 -0.26
C ALA A 108 -2.67 9.31 1.14
N TYR A 109 -1.86 8.82 2.09
CA TYR A 109 -2.26 8.78 3.49
C TYR A 109 -1.99 10.12 4.18
N ILE A 110 -2.80 10.42 5.21
CA ILE A 110 -2.49 11.50 6.15
C ILE A 110 -1.55 10.94 7.21
N SER A 111 -0.30 11.42 7.23
CA SER A 111 0.70 10.96 8.18
C SER A 111 0.29 11.24 9.62
N CYS A 112 0.42 10.24 10.48
CA CYS A 112 0.14 10.37 11.91
C CYS A 112 1.43 10.23 12.74
N VAL A 113 1.76 11.27 13.51
CA VAL A 113 2.98 11.32 14.33
C VAL A 113 3.03 10.18 15.34
N GLN A 114 1.90 9.84 15.97
CA GLN A 114 1.78 8.73 16.92
C GLN A 114 2.08 7.37 16.27
N LEU A 115 1.81 7.27 14.96
CA LEU A 115 2.04 6.09 14.16
C LEU A 115 3.49 5.99 13.67
N ARG A 116 4.28 7.08 13.80
CA ARG A 116 5.66 7.22 13.30
C ARG A 116 5.77 6.90 11.80
N GLU A 117 4.76 7.27 11.02
CA GLU A 117 4.73 7.19 9.55
C GLU A 117 5.41 8.41 8.92
N VAL A 118 6.09 8.22 7.79
CA VAL A 118 6.78 9.32 7.08
C VAL A 118 5.80 10.48 6.91
N ASP A 119 6.24 11.69 7.20
CA ASP A 119 5.41 12.88 7.00
C ASP A 119 5.11 13.05 5.49
N THR A 120 3.84 13.29 5.18
CA THR A 120 3.36 13.54 3.81
C THR A 120 2.86 14.97 3.61
N SER A 121 2.90 15.81 4.65
CA SER A 121 2.26 17.12 4.67
C SER A 121 2.66 18.04 3.50
N LYS A 122 3.94 18.05 3.10
CA LYS A 122 4.44 18.86 1.99
C LYS A 122 3.92 18.37 0.64
N ILE A 123 3.80 17.05 0.46
CA ILE A 123 3.25 16.45 -0.77
C ILE A 123 1.77 16.82 -0.90
N LEU A 124 1.01 16.69 0.19
CA LEU A 124 -0.42 17.03 0.19
C LEU A 124 -0.61 18.53 -0.08
N ALA A 125 0.20 19.39 0.55
CA ALA A 125 0.16 20.83 0.34
C ALA A 125 0.46 21.20 -1.13
N GLU A 126 1.49 20.61 -1.75
CA GLU A 126 1.82 20.86 -3.16
C GLU A 126 0.63 20.55 -4.08
N VAL A 127 0.00 19.40 -3.88
CA VAL A 127 -1.14 18.95 -4.68
C VAL A 127 -2.32 19.90 -4.51
N LEU A 128 -2.66 20.27 -3.27
CA LEU A 128 -3.78 21.16 -2.98
C LEU A 128 -3.53 22.61 -3.43
N SER A 129 -2.30 23.12 -3.31
CA SER A 129 -1.92 24.47 -3.75
C SER A 129 -1.85 24.59 -5.27
N SER A 130 -1.39 23.56 -5.99
CA SER A 130 -1.34 23.57 -7.46
C SER A 130 -2.72 23.76 -8.12
N ASN A 131 -3.80 23.45 -7.40
CA ASN A 131 -5.18 23.65 -7.86
C ASN A 131 -5.65 25.11 -7.77
N SER A 132 -4.88 25.97 -7.11
CA SER A 132 -5.24 27.37 -6.83
C SER A 132 -4.56 28.41 -7.75
N GLU A 133 -3.52 28.02 -8.51
CA GLU A 133 -2.81 28.92 -9.42
C GLU A 133 -3.11 28.66 -10.91
N HIS A 134 -3.32 29.75 -11.67
CA HIS A 134 -3.90 29.80 -13.03
C HIS A 134 -2.96 29.31 -14.16
N GLY A 135 -2.39 28.11 -14.04
CA GLY A 135 -1.56 27.56 -15.13
C GLY A 135 -1.06 26.12 -14.99
N GLY A 136 -1.13 25.52 -13.80
CA GLY A 136 -0.84 24.10 -13.61
C GLY A 136 -2.07 23.22 -13.89
N GLN A 137 -1.86 21.96 -14.29
CA GLN A 137 -2.97 21.00 -14.25
C GLN A 137 -3.29 20.66 -12.80
N ALA A 138 -4.53 20.93 -12.40
CA ALA A 138 -5.05 20.55 -11.10
C ALA A 138 -4.98 19.03 -10.93
N LYS A 139 -4.53 18.60 -9.74
CA LYS A 139 -4.44 17.19 -9.34
C LYS A 139 -5.53 16.87 -8.33
N ASP A 140 -6.17 15.72 -8.50
CA ASP A 140 -7.12 15.17 -7.54
C ASP A 140 -6.38 14.42 -6.43
N LEU A 141 -6.67 14.76 -5.18
CA LEU A 141 -6.12 14.13 -3.99
C LEU A 141 -7.20 13.33 -3.26
N TYR A 142 -6.97 12.03 -3.10
CA TYR A 142 -7.82 11.14 -2.32
C TYR A 142 -7.08 10.66 -1.08
N VAL A 143 -7.76 10.67 0.06
CA VAL A 143 -7.19 10.31 1.36
C VAL A 143 -8.08 9.27 2.08
N PRO A 144 -7.50 8.41 2.93
CA PRO A 144 -8.22 7.28 3.50
C PRO A 144 -9.22 7.69 4.58
N ARG A 145 -10.40 7.09 4.52
CA ARG A 145 -11.40 7.06 5.59
C ARG A 145 -11.69 5.63 5.98
N VAL A 146 -11.52 5.31 7.26
CA VAL A 146 -11.84 3.97 7.78
C VAL A 146 -13.31 3.93 8.18
N GLU A 147 -14.08 3.02 7.57
CA GLU A 147 -15.51 2.90 7.83
C GLU A 147 -15.79 1.98 9.02
N ASP A 148 -15.04 0.87 9.13
CA ASP A 148 -15.28 -0.11 10.19
C ASP A 148 -14.05 -0.98 10.53
N LYS A 149 -14.28 -1.97 11.42
CA LYS A 149 -13.28 -2.96 11.83
C LYS A 149 -13.14 -4.15 10.87
N ASN A 150 -14.00 -4.25 9.86
CA ASN A 150 -14.00 -5.30 8.84
C ASN A 150 -13.09 -4.94 7.65
N CYS A 151 -12.10 -4.09 7.88
CA CYS A 151 -11.16 -3.61 6.88
C CYS A 151 -11.81 -2.78 5.75
N ASN A 152 -13.02 -2.23 5.97
CA ASN A 152 -13.62 -1.32 5.00
C ASN A 152 -13.00 0.07 5.12
N MET A 153 -12.43 0.52 4.00
CA MET A 153 -11.79 1.82 3.85
C MET A 153 -12.23 2.42 2.52
N ARG A 154 -12.52 3.70 2.52
CA ARG A 154 -12.77 4.50 1.32
C ARG A 154 -11.61 5.46 1.10
N MET A 155 -11.31 5.78 -0.15
CA MET A 155 -10.39 6.86 -0.50
C MET A 155 -11.25 8.01 -1.04
N LEU A 156 -11.40 9.07 -0.25
CA LEU A 156 -12.31 10.19 -0.56
C LEU A 156 -11.52 11.41 -1.01
N LYS A 157 -12.05 12.12 -2.01
CA LYS A 157 -11.46 13.34 -2.54
C LYS A 157 -11.50 14.47 -1.52
N ILE A 158 -10.38 15.19 -1.39
CA ILE A 158 -10.30 16.44 -0.64
C ILE A 158 -9.86 17.59 -1.54
N THR A 159 -10.31 18.79 -1.22
CA THR A 159 -9.95 20.03 -1.92
C THR A 159 -9.18 20.99 -1.01
N THR A 160 -9.22 20.77 0.30
CA THR A 160 -8.46 21.53 1.30
C THR A 160 -8.13 20.64 2.51
N MET A 161 -7.14 21.04 3.30
CA MET A 161 -6.82 20.39 4.57
C MET A 161 -7.95 20.53 5.60
N ASP A 162 -8.82 21.54 5.46
CA ASP A 162 -9.99 21.75 6.33
C ASP A 162 -11.08 20.69 6.13
N ASP A 163 -10.98 19.86 5.09
CA ASP A 163 -11.87 18.71 4.86
C ASP A 163 -11.64 17.58 5.87
N LEU A 164 -10.52 17.63 6.60
CA LEU A 164 -10.09 16.57 7.50
C LEU A 164 -10.63 16.77 8.92
N VAL A 165 -11.18 15.70 9.47
CA VAL A 165 -11.67 15.62 10.85
C VAL A 165 -10.91 14.55 11.62
N LYS A 166 -10.71 14.75 12.92
CA LYS A 166 -10.10 13.74 13.78
C LYS A 166 -11.11 12.64 14.08
N ASN A 167 -10.72 11.38 13.88
CA ASN A 167 -11.48 10.24 14.38
C ASN A 167 -11.21 9.96 15.87
N SER A 168 -11.82 8.91 16.41
CA SER A 168 -11.68 8.50 17.82
C SER A 168 -10.24 8.15 18.24
N MET A 169 -9.34 7.93 17.28
CA MET A 169 -7.92 7.67 17.51
C MET A 169 -7.03 8.90 17.26
N ASN A 170 -7.61 10.09 17.10
CA ASN A 170 -6.93 11.34 16.74
C ASN A 170 -6.19 11.28 15.39
N ILE A 171 -6.58 10.37 14.50
CA ILE A 171 -6.08 10.32 13.13
C ILE A 171 -7.01 11.18 12.28
N LEU A 172 -6.42 12.01 11.44
CA LEU A 172 -7.16 12.84 10.49
C LEU A 172 -7.67 11.99 9.33
N GLU A 173 -8.96 12.11 9.03
CA GLU A 173 -9.64 11.46 7.92
C GLU A 173 -10.66 12.44 7.31
N PRO A 174 -11.01 12.32 6.02
CA PRO A 174 -11.99 13.20 5.42
C PRO A 174 -13.38 12.94 6.00
N SER A 175 -14.16 14.00 6.18
CA SER A 175 -15.61 13.88 6.40
C SER A 175 -16.26 13.13 5.22
N PRO A 176 -17.30 12.29 5.43
CA PRO A 176 -18.01 11.65 4.33
C PRO A 176 -18.63 12.64 3.33
N LEU A 177 -18.98 13.84 3.83
CA LEU A 177 -19.63 14.90 3.07
C LEU A 177 -18.66 16.07 2.86
N ASP A 178 -18.84 16.77 1.75
CA ASP A 178 -18.20 18.06 1.47
C ASP A 178 -18.83 19.21 2.28
N ALA A 179 -18.26 20.41 2.15
CA ALA A 179 -18.76 21.61 2.84
C ALA A 179 -20.18 22.01 2.43
N SER A 180 -20.68 21.54 1.28
CA SER A 180 -22.05 21.75 0.80
C SER A 180 -23.01 20.62 1.18
N GLY A 181 -22.54 19.60 1.90
CA GLY A 181 -23.34 18.45 2.33
C GLY A 181 -23.49 17.34 1.30
N ASN A 182 -22.76 17.40 0.18
CA ASN A 182 -22.79 16.35 -0.84
C ASN A 182 -21.82 15.21 -0.52
N ALA A 183 -22.12 14.01 -1.01
CA ALA A 183 -21.18 12.89 -0.93
C ALA A 183 -19.89 13.21 -1.71
N ARG A 184 -18.73 12.96 -1.09
CA ARG A 184 -17.44 13.11 -1.77
C ARG A 184 -17.25 12.05 -2.84
N GLU A 185 -16.58 12.43 -3.92
CA GLU A 185 -16.06 11.47 -4.90
C GLU A 185 -15.14 10.45 -4.20
N GLU A 186 -15.33 9.17 -4.50
CA GLU A 186 -14.47 8.10 -4.02
C GLU A 186 -13.82 7.34 -5.17
N VAL A 187 -12.64 6.78 -4.90
CA VAL A 187 -11.84 6.09 -5.91
C VAL A 187 -12.56 4.87 -6.52
N LEU A 188 -13.31 4.09 -5.72
CA LEU A 188 -13.92 2.85 -6.18
C LEU A 188 -15.19 3.05 -7.04
N SER A 189 -15.73 4.27 -7.12
CA SER A 189 -16.84 4.61 -8.01
C SER A 189 -16.46 5.65 -9.07
N ALA A 190 -15.18 6.01 -9.15
CA ALA A 190 -14.71 6.99 -10.10
C ALA A 190 -14.73 6.49 -11.55
N SER A 191 -14.75 7.43 -12.50
CA SER A 191 -14.77 7.16 -13.94
C SER A 191 -13.38 7.05 -14.57
N SER A 192 -12.33 7.38 -13.83
CA SER A 192 -10.93 7.38 -14.30
C SER A 192 -10.05 6.54 -13.37
N PRO A 193 -8.85 6.12 -13.82
CA PRO A 193 -7.86 5.47 -12.96
C PRO A 193 -7.15 6.47 -12.04
N VAL A 194 -6.70 5.98 -10.89
CA VAL A 194 -5.68 6.62 -10.06
C VAL A 194 -4.33 6.37 -10.71
N ASP A 195 -3.49 7.39 -10.79
CA ASP A 195 -2.16 7.29 -11.41
C ASP A 195 -1.11 6.83 -10.38
N LEU A 196 -1.25 7.27 -9.13
CA LEU A 196 -0.26 7.07 -8.08
C LEU A 196 -0.90 6.78 -6.71
N PHE A 197 -0.39 5.76 -6.01
CA PHE A 197 -0.66 5.50 -4.61
C PHE A 197 0.59 5.72 -3.77
N LEU A 198 0.52 6.63 -2.80
CA LEU A 198 1.47 6.74 -1.70
C LEU A 198 0.96 5.91 -0.53
N LEU A 199 1.60 4.77 -0.27
CA LEU A 199 1.11 3.77 0.68
C LEU A 199 1.84 3.86 2.03
N PRO A 200 1.13 3.88 3.17
CA PRO A 200 1.78 3.77 4.47
C PRO A 200 2.21 2.31 4.72
N GLY A 201 3.30 2.15 5.45
CA GLY A 201 3.81 0.85 5.86
C GLY A 201 4.87 0.97 6.94
N GLN A 202 5.10 -0.12 7.66
CA GLN A 202 6.20 -0.20 8.62
C GLN A 202 7.50 -0.60 7.93
N ALA A 203 7.42 -1.54 6.97
CA ALA A 203 8.58 -1.92 6.19
C ALA A 203 8.16 -2.24 4.76
N PHE A 204 9.12 -2.07 3.87
CA PHE A 204 9.02 -2.43 2.47
C PHE A 204 10.30 -3.16 2.09
N ASP A 205 10.26 -3.95 1.03
CA ASP A 205 11.47 -4.51 0.43
C ASP A 205 11.66 -4.04 -1.01
N ARG A 206 12.79 -4.41 -1.60
CA ARG A 206 13.15 -4.03 -2.98
C ARG A 206 12.25 -4.63 -4.05
N THR A 207 11.36 -5.56 -3.68
CA THR A 207 10.39 -6.17 -4.58
C THR A 207 8.99 -5.55 -4.43
N GLY A 208 8.89 -4.45 -3.66
CA GLY A 208 7.64 -3.78 -3.38
C GLY A 208 6.71 -4.52 -2.42
N ARG A 209 7.19 -5.55 -1.71
CA ARG A 209 6.37 -6.21 -0.67
C ARG A 209 6.29 -5.30 0.55
N ARG A 210 5.05 -5.07 1.01
CA ARG A 210 4.74 -4.16 2.11
C ARG A 210 4.38 -4.91 3.39
N LEU A 211 4.90 -4.44 4.52
CA LEU A 211 4.48 -4.81 5.86
C LEU A 211 3.67 -3.68 6.49
N GLY A 212 2.33 -3.80 6.44
CA GLY A 212 1.43 -2.88 7.14
C GLY A 212 1.37 -3.10 8.65
N ARG A 213 0.46 -2.38 9.33
CA ARG A 213 0.25 -2.48 10.79
C ARG A 213 -0.47 -3.75 11.25
N GLY A 214 -1.06 -4.50 10.31
CA GLY A 214 -1.75 -5.77 10.58
C GLY A 214 -3.26 -5.74 10.42
N GLY A 215 -3.87 -4.56 10.26
CA GLY A 215 -5.31 -4.40 10.07
C GLY A 215 -5.82 -4.62 8.64
N GLY A 216 -4.97 -4.93 7.65
CA GLY A 216 -5.43 -5.32 6.30
C GLY A 216 -6.10 -4.25 5.44
N TYR A 217 -6.45 -3.07 5.95
CA TYR A 217 -7.20 -2.01 5.24
C TYR A 217 -6.70 -1.72 3.82
N TYR A 218 -5.41 -1.42 3.65
CA TYR A 218 -4.83 -1.14 2.35
C TYR A 218 -4.78 -2.38 1.45
N ASP A 219 -4.56 -3.57 2.00
CA ASP A 219 -4.52 -4.80 1.20
C ASP A 219 -5.92 -5.11 0.64
N THR A 220 -6.96 -4.96 1.46
CA THR A 220 -8.36 -5.09 1.05
C THR A 220 -8.77 -4.02 0.03
N PHE A 221 -8.39 -2.77 0.25
CA PHE A 221 -8.70 -1.68 -0.69
C PHE A 221 -8.02 -1.88 -2.05
N LEU A 222 -6.72 -2.19 -2.06
CA LEU A 222 -5.96 -2.40 -3.29
C LEU A 222 -6.49 -3.60 -4.08
N MET A 223 -6.93 -4.67 -3.41
CA MET A 223 -7.59 -5.80 -4.07
C MET A 223 -8.86 -5.36 -4.80
N LYS A 224 -9.75 -4.61 -4.12
CA LYS A 224 -10.99 -4.07 -4.74
C LYS A 224 -10.67 -3.13 -5.90
N TYR A 225 -9.66 -2.27 -5.75
CA TYR A 225 -9.23 -1.37 -6.83
C TYR A 225 -8.66 -2.13 -8.03
N GLN A 226 -7.89 -3.19 -7.81
CA GLN A 226 -7.36 -4.04 -8.89
C GLN A 226 -8.48 -4.77 -9.64
N GLU A 227 -9.53 -5.21 -8.95
CA GLU A 227 -10.72 -5.78 -9.59
C GLU A 227 -11.43 -4.74 -10.46
N LEU A 228 -11.65 -3.53 -9.94
CA LEU A 228 -12.22 -2.42 -10.69
C LEU A 228 -11.37 -2.06 -11.93
N ALA A 229 -10.06 -1.93 -11.77
CA ALA A 229 -9.15 -1.61 -12.87
C ALA A 229 -9.22 -2.67 -13.99
N LYS A 230 -9.31 -3.95 -13.62
CA LYS A 230 -9.52 -5.04 -14.59
C LYS A 230 -10.86 -4.95 -15.30
N GLU A 231 -11.94 -4.67 -14.56
CA GLU A 231 -13.29 -4.49 -15.13
C GLU A 231 -13.33 -3.32 -16.12
N LYS A 232 -12.67 -2.21 -15.78
CA LYS A 232 -12.65 -0.98 -16.59
C LYS A 232 -11.57 -0.95 -17.67
N GLY A 233 -10.67 -1.94 -17.70
CA GLY A 233 -9.54 -1.98 -18.63
C GLY A 233 -8.52 -0.87 -18.39
N TRP A 234 -8.32 -0.47 -17.13
CA TRP A 234 -7.35 0.56 -16.75
C TRP A 234 -5.94 -0.01 -16.55
N ASP A 235 -4.95 0.83 -16.82
CA ASP A 235 -3.57 0.53 -16.49
C ASP A 235 -3.36 0.43 -14.97
N HIS A 236 -2.31 -0.30 -14.59
CA HIS A 236 -1.94 -0.42 -13.18
C HIS A 236 -1.38 0.90 -12.67
N PRO A 237 -1.83 1.36 -11.49
CA PRO A 237 -1.30 2.58 -10.90
C PRO A 237 0.15 2.36 -10.49
N LEU A 238 0.93 3.43 -10.47
CA LEU A 238 2.22 3.40 -9.79
C LEU A 238 1.97 3.26 -8.29
N LEU A 239 2.59 2.25 -7.69
CA LEU A 239 2.81 2.21 -6.26
C LEU A 239 4.17 2.88 -6.03
N ASP A 240 4.32 3.69 -5.00
CA ASP A 240 5.58 4.35 -4.58
C ASP A 240 6.72 3.39 -4.19
N LEU A 241 6.62 2.13 -4.63
CA LEU A 241 7.46 0.99 -4.31
C LEU A 241 8.25 0.47 -5.52
N GLU A 242 8.11 1.12 -6.68
CA GLU A 242 8.93 0.81 -7.86
C GLU A 242 10.34 1.42 -7.68
N PRO A 243 11.41 0.63 -7.86
CA PRO A 243 12.80 1.04 -7.63
C PRO A 243 13.34 2.12 -8.58
#